data_AF-A0A7W9Q604-F1
#
_entry.id   AF-A0A7W9Q604-F1
#
_cell.length_a   1.000
_cell.length_b   1.000
_cell.length_c   1.000
_cell.angle_alpha   90.00
_cell.angle_beta   90.00
_cell.angle_gamma   90.00
#
_symmetry.space_group_name_H-M   'P 1'
#
loop_
_entity.id
_entity.type
_entity.pdbx_description
1 polymer ?
#
loop_
_entity_poly.entity_id
_entity_poly.type
_entity_poly.pdbx_seq_one_letter_code
_entity_poly.pdbx_strand_id
1 'polypeptide(L)' 'MTFTDFTEEFVPFPRAERARLTEFGDRIVFGSDFPNIPYGYPHALDVLTRLDQDEKWLRAVCHDNAARLFAMDTGAVAP' A
#
# COMPACT_ATOMS: atom_id res chain seq x y z
N MET A 1 4.52 -7.12 5.11
CA MET A 1 3.85 -6.31 4.06
C MET A 1 4.37 -6.76 2.71
N THR A 2 3.50 -7.01 1.74
CA THR A 2 3.86 -7.47 0.38
C THR A 2 4.76 -6.46 -0.33
N PHE A 3 5.64 -6.92 -1.24
CA PHE A 3 6.58 -6.11 -2.04
C PHE A 3 7.82 -5.58 -1.33
N THR A 4 7.94 -5.75 -0.01
CA THR A 4 9.21 -5.48 0.68
C THR A 4 10.27 -6.49 0.28
N ASP A 5 11.55 -6.10 0.35
CA ASP A 5 12.67 -6.98 0.04
C ASP A 5 12.61 -8.27 0.89
N PHE A 6 12.22 -8.12 2.17
CA PHE A 6 11.97 -9.24 3.07
C PHE A 6 10.92 -10.23 2.52
N THR A 7 9.75 -9.76 2.10
CA THR A 7 8.71 -10.67 1.58
C THR A 7 9.05 -11.25 0.21
N GLU A 8 9.70 -10.48 -0.65
CA GLU A 8 10.06 -10.91 -2.00
C GLU A 8 11.14 -12.02 -1.99
N GLU A 9 11.98 -12.09 -0.95
CA GLU A 9 12.96 -13.16 -0.76
C GLU A 9 12.31 -14.53 -0.54
N PHE A 10 11.18 -14.58 0.19
CA PHE A 10 10.51 -15.84 0.56
C PHE A 10 9.28 -16.17 -0.29
N VAL A 11 8.47 -15.15 -0.61
CA VAL A 11 7.16 -15.29 -1.28
C VAL A 11 6.96 -14.12 -2.24
N PRO A 12 7.65 -14.11 -3.40
CA PRO A 12 7.57 -13.01 -4.35
C PRO A 12 6.15 -12.89 -4.93
N PHE A 13 5.69 -11.65 -5.11
CA PHE A 13 4.42 -11.41 -5.76
C PHE A 13 4.47 -11.82 -7.25
N PRO A 14 3.50 -12.60 -7.76
CA PRO A 14 3.51 -13.02 -9.16
C PRO A 14 3.49 -11.83 -10.12
N ARG A 15 4.55 -11.67 -10.93
CA ARG A 15 4.69 -10.53 -11.87
C ARG A 15 3.52 -10.41 -12.85
N ALA A 16 2.98 -11.55 -13.31
CA ALA A 16 1.84 -11.59 -14.22
C ALA A 16 0.56 -11.00 -13.60
N GLU A 17 0.47 -10.97 -12.27
CA GLU A 17 -0.70 -10.48 -11.53
C GLU A 17 -0.60 -8.99 -11.19
N ARG A 18 0.47 -8.28 -11.57
CA ARG A 18 0.64 -6.84 -11.25
C ARG A 18 -0.47 -5.97 -11.82
N ALA A 19 -1.07 -6.34 -12.95
CA ALA A 19 -2.22 -5.61 -13.52
C ALA A 19 -3.41 -5.53 -12.55
N ARG A 20 -3.55 -6.51 -11.63
CA ARG A 20 -4.61 -6.51 -10.61
C ARG A 20 -4.46 -5.40 -9.58
N LEU A 21 -3.26 -4.85 -9.40
CA LEU A 21 -3.04 -3.73 -8.48
C LEU A 21 -3.85 -2.51 -8.93
N THR A 22 -3.87 -2.25 -10.24
CA THR A 22 -4.68 -1.19 -10.83
C THR A 22 -6.16 -1.56 -10.82
N GLU A 23 -6.52 -2.79 -11.21
CA GLU A 23 -7.91 -3.26 -11.30
C GLU A 23 -8.65 -3.18 -9.95
N PHE A 24 -7.96 -3.50 -8.85
CA PHE A 24 -8.54 -3.54 -7.51
C PHE A 24 -7.97 -2.45 -6.59
N GLY A 25 -7.46 -1.35 -7.14
CA GLY A 25 -6.81 -0.30 -6.38
C GLY A 25 -7.66 0.28 -5.24
N ASP A 26 -8.99 0.30 -5.38
CA ASP A 26 -9.96 0.78 -4.39
C ASP A 26 -10.21 -0.20 -3.22
N ARG A 27 -9.65 -1.41 -3.30
CA ARG A 27 -9.80 -2.51 -2.31
C ARG A 27 -8.49 -2.84 -1.60
N ILE A 28 -7.41 -2.15 -1.92
CA ILE A 28 -6.08 -2.39 -1.34
C ILE A 28 -5.85 -1.35 -0.23
N VAL A 29 -5.42 -1.79 0.94
CA VAL A 29 -5.10 -0.92 2.07
C VAL A 29 -3.66 -1.20 2.52
N PHE A 30 -2.89 -0.13 2.74
CA PHE A 30 -1.58 -0.23 3.37
C PHE A 30 -1.72 -0.59 4.86
N GLY A 31 -1.02 -1.63 5.28
CA GLY A 31 -0.87 -1.99 6.68
C GLY A 31 0.60 -2.30 6.97
N SER A 32 1.22 -1.51 7.84
CA SER A 32 2.64 -1.68 8.18
C SER A 32 2.89 -2.89 9.06
N ASP A 33 1.94 -3.30 9.90
CA ASP A 33 2.13 -4.29 10.97
C ASP A 33 3.24 -3.89 11.97
N PHE A 34 3.44 -2.59 12.16
CA PHE A 34 4.32 -2.08 13.22
C PHE A 34 3.77 -2.46 14.61
N PRO A 35 4.61 -2.91 15.57
CA PRO A 35 6.08 -3.00 15.52
C PRO A 35 6.64 -4.38 15.14
N ASN A 36 5.82 -5.30 14.61
CA ASN A 36 6.21 -6.70 14.37
C ASN A 36 7.15 -6.89 13.17
N ILE A 37 7.30 -5.87 12.31
CA ILE A 37 8.06 -5.94 11.07
C ILE A 37 9.59 -5.91 11.24
N PRO A 38 10.34 -6.71 10.47
CA PRO A 38 11.81 -6.76 10.53
C PRO A 38 12.52 -5.67 9.68
N TYR A 39 11.81 -4.63 9.27
CA TYR A 39 12.32 -3.52 8.45
C TYR A 39 11.74 -2.18 8.92
N GLY A 40 12.35 -1.06 8.51
CA GLY A 40 11.88 0.27 8.88
C GLY A 40 10.55 0.64 8.22
N TYR A 41 9.71 1.41 8.92
CA TYR A 41 8.47 1.97 8.35
C TYR A 41 8.67 2.70 7.00
N PRO A 42 9.74 3.51 6.80
CA PRO A 42 9.98 4.15 5.50
C PRO A 42 10.15 3.14 4.35
N HIS A 43 10.82 2.00 4.60
CA HIS A 43 10.99 0.96 3.58
C HIS A 43 9.64 0.41 3.10
N ALA A 44 8.66 0.26 4.00
CA ALA A 44 7.32 -0.20 3.66
C ALA A 44 6.56 0.78 2.75
N LEU A 45 6.86 2.08 2.83
CA LEU A 45 6.29 3.10 1.94
C LEU A 45 7.06 3.18 0.62
N ASP A 46 8.39 3.13 0.67
CA ASP A 46 9.26 3.23 -0.50
C ASP A 46 8.92 2.15 -1.54
N VAL A 47 8.63 0.92 -1.10
CA VAL A 47 8.32 -0.18 -2.02
C VAL A 47 7.03 0.05 -2.82
N LEU A 48 6.05 0.77 -2.26
CA LEU A 48 4.80 1.10 -2.97
C LEU A 48 5.05 2.02 -4.17
N THR A 49 6.03 2.92 -4.06
CA THR A 49 6.39 3.87 -5.13
C THR A 49 7.04 3.19 -6.34
N ARG A 50 7.46 1.92 -6.21
CA ARG A 50 8.14 1.14 -7.25
C ARG A 50 7.19 0.18 -7.99
N LEU A 51 5.88 0.30 -7.77
CA LEU A 51 4.84 -0.57 -8.35
C LEU A 51 4.27 -0.05 -9.69
N ASP A 52 4.86 1.01 -10.25
CA ASP A 52 4.43 1.66 -11.49
C ASP A 52 2.93 2.09 -11.47
N GLN A 53 2.44 2.53 -10.29
CA GLN A 53 1.11 3.09 -10.12
C GLN A 53 1.16 4.62 -10.03
N ASP A 54 0.02 5.28 -10.29
CA ASP A 54 -0.06 6.74 -10.22
C ASP A 54 -0.23 7.27 -8.78
N GLU A 55 -0.14 8.60 -8.63
CA GLU A 55 -0.28 9.25 -7.32
C GLU A 55 -1.67 9.01 -6.70
N LYS A 56 -2.71 8.92 -7.54
CA LYS A 56 -4.08 8.68 -7.07
C LYS A 56 -4.19 7.30 -6.42
N TRP A 57 -3.58 6.29 -7.02
CA TRP A 57 -3.51 4.94 -6.45
C TRP A 57 -2.73 4.94 -5.13
N LEU A 58 -1.56 5.60 -5.08
CA LEU A 58 -0.76 5.70 -3.85
C LEU A 58 -1.56 6.38 -2.72
N ARG A 59 -2.24 7.48 -3.00
CA ARG A 59 -3.12 8.17 -2.03
C ARG A 59 -4.24 7.26 -1.54
N ALA A 60 -4.89 6.53 -2.45
CA ALA A 60 -5.98 5.64 -2.09
C ALA A 60 -5.51 4.50 -1.17
N VAL A 61 -4.39 3.85 -1.51
CA VAL A 61 -3.82 2.73 -0.74
C VAL A 61 -3.28 3.16 0.61
N CYS A 62 -2.64 4.33 0.68
CA CYS A 62 -2.09 4.86 1.93
C CYS A 62 -3.15 5.49 2.84
N HIS A 63 -4.29 5.92 2.31
CA HIS A 63 -5.27 6.71 3.07
C HIS A 63 -6.72 6.43 2.70
N ASP A 64 -7.17 6.79 1.50
CA ASP A 64 -8.61 6.93 1.21
C ASP A 64 -9.38 5.62 1.37
N ASN A 65 -8.77 4.49 1.00
CA ASN A 65 -9.39 3.17 1.13
C ASN A 65 -9.58 2.77 2.60
N ALA A 66 -8.59 3.04 3.45
CA ALA A 66 -8.67 2.77 4.88
C ALA A 66 -9.73 3.68 5.52
N ALA A 67 -9.71 4.96 5.20
CA ALA A 67 -10.65 5.92 5.75
C ALA A 67 -12.10 5.57 5.39
N ARG A 68 -12.35 5.17 4.13
CA ARG A 68 -13.65 4.63 3.70
C ARG A 68 -14.02 3.34 4.44
N LEU A 69 -13.08 2.40 4.57
CA LEU A 69 -13.31 1.11 5.22
C LEU A 69 -13.67 1.26 6.70
N PHE A 70 -13.04 2.21 7.40
CA PHE A 70 -13.24 2.46 8.82
C PHE A 70 -14.25 3.58 9.10
N ALA A 71 -14.97 4.06 8.07
CA ALA A 71 -15.94 5.16 8.17
C ALA A 71 -15.38 6.41 8.89
N MET A 72 -14.11 6.73 8.60
CA MET A 72 -13.43 7.89 9.16
C MET A 72 -13.92 9.16 8.48
N ASP A 73 -14.10 10.23 9.26
CA ASP A 73 -14.30 11.56 8.69
C ASP A 73 -12.97 12.03 8.09
N THR A 74 -12.87 11.95 6.76
CA THR A 74 -11.70 12.44 6.02
C THR A 74 -11.74 13.95 5.82
N GLY A 75 -12.49 14.67 6.66
CA GLY A 75 -12.70 16.12 6.62
C GLY A 75 -11.49 16.81 6.00
N ALA A 76 -11.72 17.47 4.86
CA ALA A 76 -10.66 17.98 4.00
C ALA A 76 -9.62 18.67 4.87
N VAL A 77 -8.41 18.10 4.94
CA VAL A 77 -7.29 18.74 5.61
C VAL A 77 -7.12 20.07 4.89
N ALA A 78 -7.43 21.16 5.59
CA ALA A 78 -7.27 22.50 5.04
C ALA A 78 -5.82 22.65 4.55
N PRO A 79 -5.62 23.27 3.36
CA PRO A 79 -4.31 23.36 2.73
C PRO A 79 -3.27 24.09 3.58
#